data_AF-A0A2P8HLU1-F1
#
_entry.id   AF-A0A2P8HLU1-F1
#
_cell.length_a   1.000
_cell.length_b   1.000
_cell.length_c   1.000
_cell.angle_alpha   90.00
_cell.angle_beta   90.00
_cell.angle_gamma   90.00
#
_symmetry.space_group_name_H-M   'P 1'
#
loop_
_entity.id
_entity.type
_entity.pdbx_description
1 polymer ?
#
loop_
_entity_poly.entity_id
_entity_poly.type
_entity_poly.pdbx_seq_one_letter_code
_entity_poly.pdbx_strand_id
1 'polypeptide(L)'
;MAAYNNEDIVRYVDEDMLPGEREQFEAALQEDAALSAAVAQYRALRSTLSARLQPDEQVKLLKTKLEELRPKHFGKEPAKVVSMKKYFIAAGAAAAVLAGVLLFRYSHDTDYMGSYGNIEMQVSAERGNNADSLLQSAALYFNEKAYTKVIPLLDAYLKTDSSSQTALYYRGVAATHTNAVAAGLVDLEKVYDGESVFKYDAAFYIALYYAQQQKHKEAFTWLEKIPADASVAAKAAALEKELK
;
A
#
# COMPACT_ATOMS: atom_id res chain seq x y z
N MET A 1 45.09 -37.81 18.51
CA MET A 1 44.86 -39.11 17.87
C MET A 1 43.43 -39.50 18.22
N ALA A 2 42.57 -39.66 17.22
CA ALA A 2 41.20 -40.13 17.45
C ALA A 2 41.29 -41.56 18.02
N ALA A 3 40.69 -41.78 19.18
CA ALA A 3 40.63 -43.12 19.77
C ALA A 3 39.59 -43.93 18.98
N TYR A 4 40.03 -44.62 17.93
CA TYR A 4 39.17 -45.52 17.17
C TYR A 4 38.72 -46.67 18.07
N ASN A 5 37.43 -46.98 18.00
CA ASN A 5 36.82 -48.03 18.80
C ASN A 5 36.53 -49.27 17.94
N ASN A 6 35.93 -50.31 18.55
CA ASN A 6 35.61 -51.55 17.84
C ASN A 6 34.57 -51.35 16.73
N GLU A 7 33.66 -50.38 16.85
CA GLU A 7 32.66 -50.06 15.83
C GLU A 7 33.31 -49.48 14.57
N ASP A 8 34.34 -48.64 14.74
CA ASP A 8 35.13 -48.12 13.62
C ASP A 8 35.87 -49.24 12.88
N ILE A 9 36.43 -50.21 13.61
CA ILE A 9 37.08 -51.40 13.02
C ILE A 9 36.08 -52.22 12.18
N VAL A 10 34.86 -52.41 12.70
CA VAL A 10 33.79 -53.14 12.00
C VAL A 10 33.42 -52.41 10.71
N ARG A 11 33.09 -51.12 10.81
CA ARG A 11 32.71 -50.28 9.65
C ARG A 11 33.80 -50.22 8.59
N TYR A 12 35.08 -50.14 9.00
CA TYR A 12 36.20 -50.17 8.06
C TYR A 12 36.29 -51.51 7.31
N VAL A 13 36.20 -52.64 8.02
CA VAL A 13 36.32 -53.98 7.43
C VAL A 13 35.09 -54.38 6.61
N ASP A 14 33.92 -53.82 6.92
CA ASP A 14 32.67 -54.02 6.19
C ASP A 14 32.47 -53.04 5.02
N GLU A 15 33.43 -52.12 4.80
CA GLU A 15 33.41 -51.09 3.74
C GLU A 15 32.30 -50.03 3.91
N ASP A 16 31.80 -49.85 5.13
CA ASP A 16 30.72 -48.92 5.51
C ASP A 16 31.24 -47.56 6.03
N MET A 17 32.50 -47.21 5.72
CA MET A 17 33.09 -45.89 6.01
C MET A 17 33.00 -44.95 4.82
N LEU A 18 32.74 -43.67 5.09
CA LEU A 18 32.77 -42.63 4.06
C LEU A 18 34.20 -42.46 3.50
N PRO A 19 34.39 -42.07 2.23
CA PRO A 19 35.72 -42.00 1.62
C PRO A 19 36.75 -41.18 2.43
N GLY A 20 36.37 -40.00 2.92
CA GLY A 20 37.28 -39.15 3.71
C GLY A 20 37.54 -39.66 5.13
N GLU A 21 36.62 -40.42 5.72
CA GLU A 21 36.79 -41.06 7.02
C GLU A 21 37.72 -42.28 6.90
N ARG A 22 37.58 -43.04 5.81
CA ARG A 22 38.40 -44.19 5.49
C ARG A 22 39.88 -43.81 5.28
N GLU A 23 40.15 -42.73 4.56
CA GLU A 23 41.53 -42.24 4.36
C GLU A 23 42.23 -41.93 5.69
N GLN A 24 41.51 -41.31 6.63
CA GLN A 24 42.04 -41.01 7.97
C GLN A 24 42.28 -42.28 8.79
N PHE A 25 41.36 -43.25 8.70
CA PHE A 25 41.51 -44.54 9.36
C PHE A 25 42.71 -45.33 8.82
N GLU A 26 42.93 -45.31 7.50
CA GLU A 26 44.07 -45.95 6.84
C GLU A 26 45.40 -45.32 7.21
N ALA A 27 45.44 -43.98 7.36
CA ALA A 27 46.61 -43.30 7.88
C ALA A 27 46.91 -43.72 9.33
N ALA A 28 45.89 -43.78 10.18
CA ALA A 28 46.04 -44.20 11.57
C ALA A 28 46.49 -45.68 11.72
N LEU A 29 46.10 -46.55 10.79
CA LEU A 29 46.57 -47.95 10.76
C LEU A 29 48.07 -48.10 10.52
N GLN A 30 48.70 -47.14 9.82
CA GLN A 30 50.15 -47.16 9.59
C GLN A 30 50.93 -46.68 10.83
N GLU A 31 50.32 -45.85 11.66
CA GLU A 31 50.95 -45.25 12.83
C GLU A 31 50.68 -46.04 14.13
N ASP A 32 49.52 -46.68 14.25
CA ASP A 32 49.08 -47.39 15.45
C ASP A 32 49.11 -48.92 15.27
N ALA A 33 50.14 -49.54 15.86
CA ALA A 33 50.32 -50.99 15.85
C ALA A 33 49.20 -51.76 16.59
N ALA A 34 48.59 -51.16 17.63
CA ALA A 34 47.51 -51.78 18.37
C ALA A 34 46.21 -51.81 17.54
N LEU A 35 45.92 -50.72 16.84
CA LEU A 35 44.79 -50.64 15.90
C LEU A 35 44.96 -51.64 14.74
N SER A 36 46.16 -51.72 14.17
CA SER A 36 46.49 -52.68 13.10
C SER A 36 46.30 -54.13 13.55
N ALA A 37 46.74 -54.48 14.76
CA ALA A 37 46.54 -55.80 15.35
C ALA A 37 45.05 -56.11 15.57
N ALA A 38 44.26 -55.14 16.06
CA ALA A 38 42.82 -55.31 16.27
C ALA A 38 42.05 -55.52 14.95
N VAL A 39 42.38 -54.78 13.89
CA VAL A 39 41.83 -54.99 12.55
C VAL A 39 42.19 -56.38 12.01
N ALA A 40 43.44 -56.82 12.19
CA ALA A 40 43.87 -58.15 11.76
C ALA A 40 43.11 -59.28 12.49
N GLN A 41 42.91 -59.13 13.81
CA GLN A 41 42.12 -60.08 14.61
C GLN A 41 40.66 -60.13 14.14
N TYR A 42 40.04 -58.98 13.91
CA TYR A 42 38.66 -58.94 13.41
C TYR A 42 38.52 -59.57 12.03
N ARG A 43 39.46 -59.32 11.10
CA ARG A 43 39.50 -59.97 9.79
C ARG A 43 39.63 -61.50 9.89
N ALA A 44 40.49 -61.99 10.79
CA ALA A 44 40.67 -63.42 11.02
C ALA A 44 39.42 -64.08 11.61
N LEU A 45 38.78 -63.43 12.58
CA LEU A 45 37.52 -63.87 13.18
C LEU A 45 36.41 -63.94 12.12
N ARG A 46 36.24 -62.87 11.33
CA ARG A 46 35.27 -62.80 10.23
C ARG A 46 35.50 -63.89 9.20
N SER A 47 36.75 -64.08 8.75
CA SER A 47 37.10 -65.15 7.81
C SER A 47 36.75 -66.54 8.34
N THR A 48 37.03 -66.80 9.62
CA THR A 48 36.71 -68.07 10.28
C THR A 48 35.20 -68.28 10.40
N LEU A 49 34.45 -67.24 10.76
CA LEU A 49 32.99 -67.28 10.81
C LEU A 49 32.39 -67.49 9.42
N SER A 50 32.83 -66.75 8.41
CA SER A 50 32.38 -66.91 7.02
C SER A 50 32.73 -68.27 6.42
N ALA A 51 33.82 -68.91 6.85
CA ALA A 51 34.15 -70.27 6.43
C ALA A 51 33.27 -71.34 7.08
N ARG A 52 32.76 -71.09 8.29
CA ARG A 52 31.90 -72.03 9.04
C ARG A 52 30.42 -71.83 8.78
N LEU A 53 30.02 -70.61 8.48
CA LEU A 53 28.66 -70.25 8.09
C LEU A 53 28.54 -70.48 6.58
N GLN A 54 27.84 -71.56 6.19
CA GLN A 54 27.56 -71.81 4.78
C GLN A 54 26.84 -70.60 4.16
N PRO A 55 27.03 -70.30 2.86
CA PRO A 55 26.30 -69.23 2.20
C PRO A 55 24.79 -69.50 2.33
N ASP A 56 24.09 -68.63 3.07
CA ASP A 56 22.65 -68.73 3.22
C ASP A 56 22.00 -68.32 1.88
N GLU A 57 21.46 -69.31 1.17
CA GLU A 57 20.75 -69.12 -0.10
C GLU A 57 19.58 -68.14 0.05
N GLN A 58 18.98 -68.01 1.23
CA GLN A 58 17.91 -67.03 1.49
C GLN A 58 18.43 -65.59 1.48
N VAL A 59 19.64 -65.35 1.97
CA VAL A 59 20.29 -64.02 1.96
C VAL A 59 20.65 -63.61 0.53
N LYS A 60 21.11 -64.55 -0.30
CA LYS A 60 21.35 -64.30 -1.73
C LYS A 60 20.05 -63.92 -2.44
N LEU A 61 18.98 -64.71 -2.25
CA LEU A 61 17.65 -64.44 -2.81
C LEU A 61 17.11 -63.07 -2.40
N LEU A 62 17.31 -62.68 -1.13
CA LEU A 62 16.89 -61.38 -0.62
C LEU A 62 17.65 -60.24 -1.31
N LYS A 63 18.99 -60.34 -1.41
CA LYS A 63 19.81 -59.32 -2.10
C LYS A 63 19.38 -59.16 -3.56
N THR A 64 19.19 -60.26 -4.29
CA THR A 64 18.74 -60.20 -5.69
C THR A 64 17.37 -59.53 -5.82
N LYS A 65 16.40 -59.83 -4.94
CA LYS A 65 15.09 -59.15 -4.94
C LYS A 65 15.19 -57.66 -4.65
N LEU A 66 16.05 -57.26 -3.72
CA LEU A 66 16.24 -55.84 -3.37
C LEU A 66 16.89 -55.06 -4.52
N GLU A 67 17.86 -55.65 -5.21
CA GLU A 67 18.49 -55.05 -6.39
C GLU A 67 17.50 -54.88 -7.55
N GLU A 68 16.60 -55.85 -7.77
CA GLU A 68 15.54 -55.77 -8.77
C GLU A 68 14.52 -54.65 -8.47
N LEU A 69 14.20 -54.42 -7.19
CA LEU A 69 13.24 -53.40 -6.77
C LEU A 69 13.81 -51.98 -6.71
N ARG A 70 15.13 -51.83 -6.63
CA ARG A 70 15.81 -50.53 -6.54
C ARG A 70 15.41 -49.52 -7.63
N PRO A 71 15.42 -49.86 -8.94
CA PRO A 71 15.06 -48.90 -9.99
C PRO A 71 13.58 -48.47 -9.96
N LYS A 72 12.66 -49.29 -9.40
CA LYS A 72 11.23 -48.97 -9.32
C LYS A 72 10.91 -47.91 -8.26
N HIS A 73 11.64 -47.89 -7.15
CA HIS A 73 11.34 -47.02 -6.02
C HIS A 73 12.34 -45.86 -5.83
N PHE A 74 13.54 -45.98 -6.41
CA PHE A 74 14.61 -44.99 -6.27
C PHE A 74 15.13 -44.50 -7.63
N GLY A 75 14.37 -44.73 -8.71
CA GLY A 75 14.66 -44.19 -10.04
C GLY A 75 14.62 -42.66 -10.05
N LYS A 76 15.67 -42.04 -10.61
CA LYS A 76 15.84 -40.59 -10.73
C LYS A 76 14.87 -39.98 -11.77
N GLU A 77 13.58 -39.93 -11.50
CA GLU A 77 12.72 -39.02 -12.25
C GLU A 77 12.82 -37.60 -11.66
N PRO A 78 13.30 -36.60 -12.43
CA PRO A 78 13.36 -35.24 -11.93
C PRO A 78 11.94 -34.74 -11.64
N ALA A 79 11.72 -34.27 -10.41
CA ALA A 79 10.44 -33.73 -9.99
C ALA A 79 9.92 -32.69 -11.01
N LYS A 80 8.67 -32.87 -11.46
CA LYS A 80 8.05 -32.04 -12.49
C LYS A 80 7.90 -30.59 -12.00
N VAL A 81 8.85 -29.73 -12.34
CA VAL A 81 8.79 -28.28 -12.06
C VAL A 81 7.77 -27.65 -13.00
N VAL A 82 6.61 -27.25 -12.47
CA VAL A 82 5.58 -26.55 -13.24
C VAL A 82 5.80 -25.04 -13.14
N SER A 83 5.92 -24.36 -14.28
CA SER A 83 6.13 -22.90 -14.34
C SER A 83 4.89 -22.11 -13.93
N MET A 84 4.99 -21.32 -12.86
CA MET A 84 3.93 -20.45 -12.34
C MET A 84 3.76 -19.14 -13.12
N LYS A 85 4.56 -18.88 -14.18
CA LYS A 85 4.58 -17.61 -14.92
C LYS A 85 3.20 -17.19 -15.44
N LYS A 86 2.37 -18.14 -15.87
CA LYS A 86 1.02 -17.86 -16.40
C LYS A 86 0.07 -17.30 -15.34
N TYR A 87 0.20 -17.75 -14.08
CA TYR A 87 -0.62 -17.25 -12.98
C TYR A 87 -0.23 -15.82 -12.57
N PHE A 88 1.07 -15.50 -12.61
CA PHE A 88 1.53 -14.13 -12.36
C PHE A 88 1.08 -13.15 -13.45
N ILE A 89 1.09 -13.56 -14.72
CA ILE A 89 0.57 -12.74 -15.82
C ILE A 89 -0.94 -12.50 -15.66
N ALA A 90 -1.71 -13.55 -15.32
CA ALA A 90 -3.15 -13.43 -15.08
C ALA A 90 -3.47 -12.51 -13.88
N ALA A 91 -2.75 -12.66 -12.77
CA ALA A 91 -2.90 -11.82 -11.60
C ALA A 91 -2.55 -10.35 -11.88
N GLY A 92 -1.46 -10.11 -12.63
CA GLY A 92 -1.06 -8.76 -13.04
C GLY A 92 -2.10 -8.08 -13.96
N ALA A 93 -2.67 -8.81 -14.91
CA ALA A 93 -3.73 -8.29 -15.78
C ALA A 93 -4.99 -7.92 -14.99
N ALA A 94 -5.43 -8.77 -14.04
CA ALA A 94 -6.57 -8.47 -13.17
C ALA A 94 -6.31 -7.24 -12.28
N ALA A 95 -5.11 -7.11 -11.72
CA ALA A 95 -4.71 -5.94 -10.93
C ALA A 95 -4.69 -4.65 -11.77
N ALA A 96 -4.21 -4.71 -13.02
CA ALA A 96 -4.20 -3.56 -13.93
C ALA A 96 -5.61 -3.13 -14.33
N VAL A 97 -6.53 -4.07 -14.57
CA VAL A 97 -7.94 -3.76 -14.84
C VAL A 97 -8.60 -3.13 -13.62
N LEU A 98 -8.38 -3.68 -12.42
CA LEU A 98 -8.89 -3.09 -11.17
C LEU A 98 -8.33 -1.68 -10.93
N ALA A 99 -7.02 -1.48 -11.13
CA ALA A 99 -6.41 -0.17 -11.05
C ALA A 99 -7.00 0.80 -12.08
N GLY A 100 -7.20 0.35 -13.33
CA GLY A 100 -7.85 1.14 -14.37
C GLY A 100 -9.28 1.55 -14.01
N VAL A 101 -10.08 0.63 -13.46
CA VAL A 101 -11.45 0.91 -12.99
C VAL A 101 -11.44 1.89 -11.81
N LEU A 102 -10.55 1.71 -10.84
CA LEU A 102 -10.43 2.61 -9.69
C LEU A 102 -9.98 4.01 -10.11
N LEU A 103 -9.00 4.13 -10.99
CA LEU A 103 -8.53 5.41 -11.53
C LEU A 103 -9.59 6.10 -12.39
N PHE A 104 -10.30 5.36 -13.24
CA PHE A 104 -11.38 5.91 -14.07
C PHE A 104 -12.55 6.42 -13.23
N ARG A 105 -12.91 5.68 -12.16
CA ARG A 105 -13.97 6.05 -11.22
C ARG A 105 -13.58 7.26 -10.36
N TYR A 106 -12.31 7.44 -10.05
CA TYR A 106 -11.79 8.64 -9.37
C TYR A 106 -11.69 9.85 -10.31
N SER A 107 -11.54 9.61 -11.62
CA SER A 107 -11.36 10.69 -12.61
C SER A 107 -12.68 11.25 -13.17
N HIS A 108 -13.83 10.68 -12.81
CA HIS A 108 -15.17 11.23 -13.08
C HIS A 108 -15.64 12.12 -11.90
N ASP A 109 -14.77 12.98 -11.40
CA ASP A 109 -15.21 14.02 -10.47
C ASP A 109 -16.05 15.03 -11.25
N THR A 110 -17.35 15.05 -10.97
CA THR A 110 -18.21 16.16 -11.36
C THR A 110 -17.61 17.43 -10.76
N ASP A 111 -17.22 18.39 -11.60
CA ASP A 111 -16.66 19.67 -11.17
C ASP A 111 -17.78 20.60 -10.70
N TYR A 112 -18.37 20.27 -9.54
CA TYR A 112 -19.44 21.06 -8.95
C TYR A 112 -18.99 22.50 -8.74
N MET A 113 -17.77 22.70 -8.22
CA MET A 113 -17.23 24.03 -7.98
C MET A 113 -17.14 24.85 -9.27
N GLY A 114 -16.68 24.25 -10.37
CA GLY A 114 -16.63 24.88 -11.69
C GLY A 114 -18.01 25.11 -12.32
N SER A 115 -19.01 24.27 -12.04
CA SER A 115 -20.37 24.44 -12.56
C SER A 115 -21.19 25.49 -11.81
N TYR A 116 -21.06 25.54 -10.49
CA TYR A 116 -21.96 26.32 -9.63
C TYR A 116 -21.29 27.48 -8.89
N GLY A 117 -19.96 27.44 -8.72
CA GLY A 117 -19.15 28.35 -7.91
C GLY A 117 -18.52 29.52 -8.67
N ASN A 118 -19.01 29.85 -9.87
CA ASN A 118 -18.56 31.07 -10.55
C ASN A 118 -19.31 32.28 -9.98
N ILE A 119 -18.60 33.11 -9.23
CA ILE A 119 -19.05 34.43 -8.79
C ILE A 119 -18.00 35.48 -9.12
N GLU A 120 -18.43 36.73 -9.12
CA GLU A 120 -17.53 37.88 -9.20
C GLU A 120 -17.60 38.67 -7.90
N MET A 121 -16.47 39.24 -7.52
CA MET A 121 -16.40 40.23 -6.46
C MET A 121 -16.80 41.60 -7.02
N GLN A 122 -17.91 42.10 -6.49
CA GLN A 122 -18.43 43.43 -6.81
C GLN A 122 -18.07 44.38 -5.68
N VAL A 123 -17.47 45.52 -6.04
CA VAL A 123 -17.07 46.56 -5.09
C VAL A 123 -17.66 47.89 -5.54
N SER A 124 -18.37 48.56 -4.63
CA SER A 124 -18.86 49.92 -4.87
C SER A 124 -17.67 50.88 -4.92
N ALA A 125 -17.55 51.64 -6.00
CA ALA A 125 -16.53 52.67 -6.15
C ALA A 125 -16.92 53.93 -5.35
N GLU A 126 -16.93 53.82 -4.03
CA GLU A 126 -16.97 54.99 -3.15
C GLU A 126 -15.56 55.56 -3.03
N ARG A 127 -15.42 56.86 -3.32
CA ARG A 127 -14.13 57.50 -3.54
C ARG A 127 -13.52 57.92 -2.19
N GLY A 128 -12.44 57.29 -1.72
CA GLY A 128 -11.41 58.06 -0.99
C GLY A 128 -10.60 57.44 0.16
N ASN A 129 -10.57 56.12 0.43
CA ASN A 129 -9.71 55.57 1.49
C ASN A 129 -8.88 54.34 1.06
N ASN A 130 -7.78 54.07 1.77
CA ASN A 130 -6.92 52.88 1.62
C ASN A 130 -7.67 51.54 1.81
N ALA A 131 -8.75 51.54 2.60
CA ALA A 131 -9.59 50.35 2.74
C ALA A 131 -10.32 50.02 1.42
N ASP A 132 -10.76 51.05 0.68
CA ASP A 132 -11.40 50.90 -0.63
C ASP A 132 -10.41 50.38 -1.67
N SER A 133 -9.13 50.77 -1.58
CA SER A 133 -8.09 50.29 -2.51
C SER A 133 -7.73 48.82 -2.28
N LEU A 134 -7.82 48.30 -1.04
CA LEU A 134 -7.64 46.88 -0.75
C LEU A 134 -8.78 46.04 -1.34
N LEU A 135 -10.05 46.45 -1.15
CA LEU A 135 -11.19 45.74 -1.73
C LEU A 135 -11.20 45.79 -3.25
N GLN A 136 -10.84 46.93 -3.86
CA GLN A 136 -10.71 47.04 -5.32
C GLN A 136 -9.62 46.11 -5.87
N SER A 137 -8.46 46.06 -5.21
CA SER A 137 -7.37 45.15 -5.62
C SER A 137 -7.78 43.68 -5.43
N ALA A 138 -8.46 43.37 -4.33
CA ALA A 138 -8.97 42.03 -4.07
C ALA A 138 -9.99 41.62 -5.13
N ALA A 139 -10.90 42.51 -5.52
CA ALA A 139 -11.91 42.24 -6.53
C ALA A 139 -11.28 41.95 -7.91
N LEU A 140 -10.26 42.72 -8.30
CA LEU A 140 -9.52 42.47 -9.55
C LEU A 140 -8.91 41.06 -9.55
N TYR A 141 -8.17 40.69 -8.50
CA TYR A 141 -7.55 39.37 -8.43
C TYR A 141 -8.57 38.24 -8.25
N PHE A 142 -9.68 38.49 -7.57
CA PHE A 142 -10.75 37.51 -7.38
C PHE A 142 -11.39 37.18 -8.73
N ASN A 143 -11.71 38.19 -9.52
CA ASN A 143 -12.34 38.01 -10.83
C ASN A 143 -11.38 37.40 -11.85
N GLU A 144 -10.07 37.60 -11.69
CA GLU A 144 -9.02 36.89 -12.43
C GLU A 144 -8.73 35.46 -11.90
N LYS A 145 -9.48 35.00 -10.88
CA LYS A 145 -9.29 33.71 -10.19
C LYS A 145 -7.90 33.54 -9.55
N ALA A 146 -7.19 34.64 -9.30
CA ALA A 146 -5.89 34.68 -8.64
C ALA A 146 -6.04 34.65 -7.10
N TYR A 147 -6.73 33.63 -6.57
CA TYR A 147 -7.15 33.54 -5.18
C TYR A 147 -6.02 33.64 -4.15
N THR A 148 -4.82 33.16 -4.49
CA THR A 148 -3.63 33.27 -3.62
C THR A 148 -3.20 34.72 -3.37
N LYS A 149 -3.54 35.65 -4.28
CA LYS A 149 -3.29 37.09 -4.11
C LYS A 149 -4.43 37.80 -3.38
N VAL A 150 -5.64 37.25 -3.43
CA VAL A 150 -6.83 37.81 -2.77
C VAL A 150 -6.70 37.72 -1.25
N ILE A 151 -6.34 36.54 -0.74
CA ILE A 151 -6.28 36.24 0.70
C ILE A 151 -5.49 37.31 1.49
N PRO A 152 -4.22 37.64 1.15
CA PRO A 152 -3.47 38.62 1.92
C PRO A 152 -4.06 40.04 1.88
N LEU A 153 -4.76 40.41 0.80
CA LEU A 153 -5.44 41.72 0.70
C LEU A 153 -6.65 41.77 1.63
N LEU A 154 -7.46 40.72 1.63
CA LEU A 154 -8.62 40.62 2.52
C LEU A 154 -8.21 40.43 3.99
N ASP A 155 -7.09 39.75 4.26
CA ASP A 155 -6.49 39.70 5.60
C ASP A 155 -6.10 41.09 6.10
N ALA A 156 -5.49 41.92 5.24
CA ALA A 156 -5.15 43.28 5.59
C ALA A 156 -6.40 44.12 5.85
N TYR A 157 -7.45 43.97 5.03
CA TYR A 157 -8.72 44.67 5.20
C TYR A 157 -9.45 44.26 6.49
N LEU A 158 -9.49 42.97 6.81
CA LEU A 158 -10.16 42.44 8.00
C LEU A 158 -9.44 42.80 9.31
N LYS A 159 -8.18 43.29 9.26
CA LYS A 159 -7.54 43.93 10.42
C LYS A 159 -8.12 45.30 10.73
N THR A 160 -8.67 45.99 9.73
CA THR A 160 -9.32 47.30 9.91
C THR A 160 -10.80 47.17 10.21
N ASP A 161 -11.49 46.23 9.56
CA ASP A 161 -12.89 45.90 9.82
C ASP A 161 -13.08 44.38 9.85
N SER A 162 -12.91 43.80 11.03
CA SER A 162 -13.04 42.35 11.25
C SER A 162 -14.46 41.80 11.06
N SER A 163 -15.47 42.69 10.98
CA SER A 163 -16.89 42.32 10.90
C SER A 163 -17.44 42.35 9.47
N SER A 164 -16.63 42.81 8.51
CA SER A 164 -17.02 42.96 7.11
C SER A 164 -17.47 41.63 6.50
N GLN A 165 -18.79 41.51 6.32
CA GLN A 165 -19.43 40.33 5.74
C GLN A 165 -18.94 40.08 4.31
N THR A 166 -18.74 41.14 3.53
CA THR A 166 -18.17 41.08 2.18
C THR A 166 -16.76 40.49 2.19
N ALA A 167 -15.86 41.02 3.02
CA ALA A 167 -14.48 40.55 3.05
C ALA A 167 -14.37 39.12 3.59
N LEU A 168 -15.15 38.76 4.62
CA LEU A 168 -15.24 37.38 5.13
C LEU A 168 -15.74 36.43 4.06
N TYR A 169 -16.83 36.78 3.36
CA TYR A 169 -17.41 35.95 2.31
C TYR A 169 -16.42 35.67 1.18
N TYR A 170 -15.85 36.72 0.58
CA TYR A 170 -14.92 36.56 -0.55
C TYR A 170 -13.59 35.92 -0.13
N ARG A 171 -13.10 36.15 1.11
CA ARG A 171 -11.93 35.42 1.61
C ARG A 171 -12.24 33.95 1.82
N GLY A 172 -13.42 33.63 2.32
CA GLY A 172 -13.94 32.28 2.48
C GLY A 172 -13.97 31.52 1.15
N VAL A 173 -14.59 32.13 0.13
CA VAL A 173 -14.65 31.55 -1.23
C VAL A 173 -13.25 31.42 -1.84
N ALA A 174 -12.41 32.46 -1.76
CA ALA A 174 -11.04 32.37 -2.27
C ALA A 174 -10.24 31.24 -1.59
N ALA A 175 -10.44 31.07 -0.28
CA ALA A 175 -9.75 30.05 0.50
C ALA A 175 -10.14 28.61 0.09
N THR A 176 -11.37 28.36 -0.39
CA THR A 176 -11.77 27.03 -0.89
C THR A 176 -11.00 26.59 -2.15
N HIS A 177 -10.34 27.52 -2.83
CA HIS A 177 -9.49 27.26 -4.00
C HIS A 177 -7.98 27.24 -3.67
N THR A 178 -7.62 27.25 -2.39
CA THR A 178 -6.22 27.31 -1.94
C THR A 178 -5.95 26.30 -0.82
N ASN A 179 -4.79 26.37 -0.17
CA ASN A 179 -4.46 25.57 1.02
C ASN A 179 -5.08 26.12 2.33
N ALA A 180 -5.80 27.25 2.29
CA ALA A 180 -6.36 27.92 3.46
C ALA A 180 -7.82 27.50 3.79
N VAL A 181 -8.30 26.39 3.22
CA VAL A 181 -9.71 25.96 3.28
C VAL A 181 -10.31 26.00 4.68
N ALA A 182 -9.62 25.47 5.69
CA ALA A 182 -10.15 25.40 7.05
C ALA A 182 -10.48 26.80 7.62
N ALA A 183 -9.61 27.79 7.39
CA ALA A 183 -9.87 29.17 7.78
C ALA A 183 -11.00 29.77 6.93
N GLY A 184 -11.05 29.44 5.64
CA GLY A 184 -12.10 29.89 4.73
C GLY A 184 -13.50 29.43 5.12
N LEU A 185 -13.65 28.15 5.49
CA LEU A 185 -14.93 27.61 5.96
C LEU A 185 -15.38 28.32 7.24
N VAL A 186 -14.47 28.62 8.17
CA VAL A 186 -14.78 29.40 9.37
C VAL A 186 -15.29 30.80 9.03
N ASP A 187 -14.75 31.45 8.00
CA ASP A 187 -15.26 32.75 7.55
C ASP A 187 -16.64 32.64 6.91
N LEU A 188 -16.88 31.62 6.07
CA LEU A 188 -18.20 31.39 5.48
C LEU A 188 -19.25 31.05 6.55
N GLU A 189 -18.89 30.29 7.58
CA GLU A 189 -19.76 30.01 8.72
C GLU A 189 -20.13 31.30 9.46
N LYS A 190 -19.17 32.19 9.73
CA LYS A 190 -19.45 33.52 10.32
C LYS A 190 -20.40 34.34 9.47
N VAL A 191 -20.27 34.28 8.14
CA VAL A 191 -21.17 35.00 7.22
C VAL A 191 -22.57 34.43 7.26
N TYR A 192 -22.70 33.11 7.34
CA TYR A 192 -23.99 32.42 7.51
C TYR A 192 -24.65 32.73 8.86
N ASP A 193 -23.88 32.79 9.94
CA ASP A 193 -24.39 33.12 11.28
C ASP A 193 -24.77 34.60 11.40
N GLY A 194 -24.24 35.45 10.52
CA GLY A 194 -24.57 36.87 10.43
C GLY A 194 -25.91 37.17 9.74
N GLU A 195 -26.20 38.46 9.62
CA GLU A 195 -27.34 39.02 8.89
C GLU A 195 -26.79 39.83 7.72
N SER A 196 -26.54 39.16 6.59
CA SER A 196 -26.03 39.79 5.37
C SER A 196 -26.69 39.19 4.13
N VAL A 197 -26.59 39.93 3.01
CA VAL A 197 -27.03 39.42 1.70
C VAL A 197 -26.29 38.15 1.27
N PHE A 198 -25.12 37.87 1.87
CA PHE A 198 -24.30 36.69 1.57
C PHE A 198 -24.62 35.48 2.46
N LYS A 199 -25.55 35.61 3.43
CA LYS A 199 -25.85 34.57 4.43
C LYS A 199 -26.04 33.19 3.79
N TYR A 200 -26.97 33.09 2.85
CA TYR A 200 -27.30 31.82 2.21
C TYR A 200 -26.35 31.46 1.08
N ASP A 201 -25.73 32.44 0.43
CA ASP A 201 -24.63 32.20 -0.52
C ASP A 201 -23.42 31.55 0.19
N ALA A 202 -23.12 31.92 1.42
CA ALA A 202 -22.07 31.30 2.21
C ALA A 202 -22.40 29.83 2.54
N ALA A 203 -23.64 29.55 2.99
CA ALA A 203 -24.10 28.18 3.18
C ALA A 203 -24.00 27.36 1.89
N PHE A 204 -24.38 27.94 0.75
CA PHE A 204 -24.26 27.29 -0.56
C PHE A 204 -22.82 26.98 -0.92
N TYR A 205 -21.88 27.90 -0.70
CA TYR A 205 -20.45 27.65 -0.97
C TYR A 205 -19.85 26.57 -0.07
N ILE A 206 -20.27 26.50 1.20
CA ILE A 206 -19.86 25.42 2.09
C ILE A 206 -20.39 24.08 1.57
N ALA A 207 -21.67 24.02 1.18
CA ALA A 207 -22.26 22.84 0.57
C ALA A 207 -21.52 22.43 -0.71
N LEU A 208 -21.18 23.41 -1.56
CA LEU A 208 -20.48 23.20 -2.82
C LEU A 208 -19.09 22.63 -2.62
N TYR A 209 -18.35 23.15 -1.63
CA TYR A 209 -17.07 22.59 -1.23
C TYR A 209 -17.21 21.12 -0.79
N TYR A 210 -18.18 20.81 0.08
CA TYR A 210 -18.39 19.43 0.52
C TYR A 210 -18.82 18.50 -0.61
N ALA A 211 -19.67 18.97 -1.53
CA ALA A 211 -20.04 18.23 -2.73
C ALA A 211 -18.83 17.89 -3.60
N GLN A 212 -17.93 18.86 -3.82
CA GLN A 212 -16.68 18.66 -4.55
C GLN A 212 -15.77 17.61 -3.89
N GLN A 213 -15.80 17.52 -2.56
CA GLN A 213 -15.05 16.52 -1.80
C GLN A 213 -15.77 15.18 -1.66
N GLN A 214 -16.86 14.95 -2.41
CA GLN A 214 -17.72 13.76 -2.33
C GLN A 214 -18.32 13.51 -0.92
N LYS A 215 -18.40 14.56 -0.10
CA LYS A 215 -18.99 14.56 1.26
C LYS A 215 -20.47 14.95 1.19
N HIS A 216 -21.24 14.09 0.54
CA HIS A 216 -22.65 14.38 0.21
C HIS A 216 -23.51 14.66 1.44
N LYS A 217 -23.29 13.96 2.56
CA LYS A 217 -24.08 14.16 3.79
C LYS A 217 -23.88 15.56 4.37
N GLU A 218 -22.64 16.01 4.41
CA GLU A 218 -22.27 17.34 4.85
C GLU A 218 -22.79 18.40 3.89
N ALA A 219 -22.73 18.14 2.58
CA ALA A 219 -23.32 19.02 1.57
C ALA A 219 -24.83 19.20 1.77
N PHE A 220 -25.59 18.10 1.93
CA PHE A 220 -27.03 18.14 2.21
C PHE A 220 -27.36 18.92 3.48
N THR A 221 -26.58 18.73 4.55
CA THR A 221 -26.76 19.45 5.82
C THR A 221 -26.69 20.98 5.63
N TRP A 222 -25.85 21.44 4.71
CA TRP A 222 -25.74 22.87 4.40
C TRP A 222 -26.77 23.36 3.39
N LEU A 223 -27.21 22.51 2.46
CA LEU A 223 -28.29 22.83 1.52
C LEU A 223 -29.65 23.00 2.21
N GLU A 224 -29.94 22.16 3.21
CA GLU A 224 -31.19 22.23 3.99
C GLU A 224 -31.34 23.55 4.78
N LYS A 225 -30.23 24.26 5.02
CA LYS A 225 -30.23 25.56 5.69
C LYS A 225 -30.65 26.72 4.79
N ILE A 226 -30.79 26.50 3.49
CA ILE A 226 -31.10 27.53 2.49
C ILE A 226 -32.62 27.55 2.28
N PRO A 227 -33.32 28.64 2.63
CA PRO A 227 -34.77 28.73 2.44
C PRO A 227 -35.11 28.93 0.95
N ALA A 228 -36.34 28.57 0.58
CA ALA A 228 -36.79 28.56 -0.81
C ALA A 228 -36.87 29.96 -1.46
N ASP A 229 -36.90 31.02 -0.66
CA ASP A 229 -36.93 32.41 -1.10
C ASP A 229 -35.53 33.06 -1.19
N ALA A 230 -34.46 32.33 -0.80
CA ALA A 230 -33.10 32.82 -0.96
C ALA A 230 -32.72 32.97 -2.44
N SER A 231 -31.89 33.98 -2.74
CA SER A 231 -31.31 34.22 -4.07
C SER A 231 -30.66 32.98 -4.69
N VAL A 232 -29.99 32.17 -3.85
CA VAL A 232 -29.24 30.98 -4.25
C VAL A 232 -30.08 29.70 -4.29
N ALA A 233 -31.36 29.74 -3.90
CA ALA A 233 -32.21 28.56 -3.74
C ALA A 233 -32.32 27.70 -5.02
N ALA A 234 -32.41 28.33 -6.19
CA ALA A 234 -32.46 27.62 -7.47
C ALA A 234 -31.16 26.83 -7.75
N LYS A 235 -30.00 27.40 -7.42
CA LYS A 235 -28.70 26.71 -7.54
C LYS A 235 -28.57 25.60 -6.51
N ALA A 236 -29.01 25.84 -5.27
CA ALA A 236 -29.02 24.85 -4.20
C ALA A 236 -29.85 23.61 -4.58
N ALA A 237 -31.07 23.80 -5.10
CA ALA A 237 -31.93 22.71 -5.55
C ALA A 237 -31.35 21.94 -6.75
N ALA A 238 -30.67 22.64 -7.68
CA ALA A 238 -29.99 22.00 -8.79
C ALA A 238 -28.84 21.11 -8.31
N LEU A 239 -27.99 21.62 -7.41
CA LEU A 239 -26.92 20.84 -6.80
C LEU A 239 -27.49 19.65 -6.02
N GLU A 240 -28.53 19.85 -5.19
CA GLU A 240 -29.18 18.79 -4.43
C GLU A 240 -29.66 17.63 -5.33
N LYS A 241 -30.17 17.94 -6.54
CA LYS A 241 -30.61 16.94 -7.51
C LYS A 241 -29.45 16.14 -8.10
N GLU A 242 -28.28 16.75 -8.30
CA GLU A 242 -27.09 16.05 -8.81
C GLU A 242 -26.37 15.19 -7.76
N LEU A 243 -26.61 15.45 -6.47
CA LEU A 243 -26.04 14.67 -5.37
C LEU A 243 -26.86 13.41 -5.01
N LYS A 244 -28.04 13.22 -5.61
CA LYS A 244 -28.95 12.07 -5.41
C LYS A 244 -28.65 10.95 -6.40
#